data_AF-A0A520GE70-F1
#
_entry.id   AF-A0A520GE70-F1
#
_cell.length_a   1.000
_cell.length_b   1.000
_cell.length_c   1.000
_cell.angle_alpha   90.00
_cell.angle_beta   90.00
_cell.angle_gamma   90.00
#
_symmetry.space_group_name_H-M   'P 1'
#
loop_
_entity.id
_entity.type
_entity.pdbx_description
1 polymer ?
#
loop_
_entity_poly.entity_id
_entity_poly.type
_entity_poly.pdbx_seq_one_letter_code
_entity_poly.pdbx_strand_id
1 'polypeptide(L)'
;MSGGRWIALALCAALAAGVWGVWRGAIEVPPRFNPWAPLDVTAPPDWLTGFKVMRAHRDPARCMAALAQTGMQFDAVPDRVTGPGCGFENAVRLRAAPVRFGGPLTLSCPMALSFFLWERHALQPAAQAHYGQRVAGIEHLGS
;
A
#
# COMPACT_ATOMS: atom_id res chain seq x y z
N MET A 1 35.39 -26.70 18.44
CA MET A 1 33.92 -26.50 18.33
C MET A 1 33.39 -25.30 19.15
N SER A 2 34.14 -24.70 20.09
CA SER A 2 33.68 -23.54 20.88
C SER A 2 33.76 -22.19 20.13
N GLY A 3 34.83 -21.94 19.36
CA GLY A 3 35.05 -20.64 18.70
C GLY A 3 33.98 -20.25 17.68
N GLY A 4 33.46 -21.21 16.90
CA GLY A 4 32.41 -20.93 15.92
C GLY A 4 31.07 -20.51 16.55
N ARG A 5 30.76 -20.99 17.76
CA ARG A 5 29.54 -20.62 18.48
C ARG A 5 29.58 -19.18 18.98
N TRP A 6 30.73 -18.72 19.48
CA TRP A 6 30.90 -17.34 19.93
C TRP A 6 30.88 -16.34 18.77
N ILE A 7 31.50 -16.68 17.64
CA ILE A 7 31.44 -15.87 16.41
C ILE A 7 29.99 -15.75 15.94
N ALA A 8 29.26 -16.87 15.87
CA ALA A 8 27.85 -16.86 15.49
C ALA A 8 26.99 -16.00 16.43
N LEU A 9 27.19 -16.10 17.75
CA LEU A 9 26.46 -15.29 18.73
C LEU A 9 26.77 -13.79 18.60
N ALA A 10 28.04 -13.42 18.39
CA ALA A 10 28.44 -12.03 18.20
C ALA A 10 27.81 -11.44 16.92
N LEU A 11 27.80 -12.20 15.83
CA LEU A 11 27.15 -11.79 14.57
C LEU A 11 25.63 -11.61 14.77
N CYS A 12 24.95 -12.55 15.44
CA CYS A 12 23.54 -12.42 15.75
C CYS A 12 23.24 -11.19 16.61
N ALA A 13 24.07 -10.91 17.63
CA ALA A 13 23.91 -9.74 18.49
C ALA A 13 24.10 -8.42 17.72
N ALA A 14 25.11 -8.35 16.84
CA ALA A 14 25.34 -7.19 15.98
C ALA A 14 24.17 -6.96 15.01
N LEU A 15 23.64 -8.02 14.39
CA LEU A 15 22.46 -7.92 13.52
C LEU A 15 21.22 -7.47 14.28
N ALA A 16 20.97 -8.03 15.47
CA ALA A 16 19.84 -7.63 16.31
C ALA A 16 19.94 -6.16 16.74
N ALA A 17 21.14 -5.70 17.12
CA ALA A 17 21.37 -4.30 17.46
C ALA A 17 21.16 -3.36 16.26
N GLY A 18 21.62 -3.76 15.07
CA GLY A 18 21.39 -3.01 13.83
C GLY A 18 19.90 -2.91 13.49
N VAL A 19 19.18 -4.03 13.50
CA VAL A 19 17.72 -4.06 13.27
C VAL A 19 16.97 -3.21 14.28
N TRP A 20 17.34 -3.30 15.56
CA TRP A 20 16.75 -2.49 16.61
C TRP A 20 17.02 -1.00 16.42
N GLY A 21 18.25 -0.64 16.03
CA GLY A 21 18.61 0.74 15.70
C GLY A 21 17.80 1.33 14.56
N VAL A 22 17.59 0.55 13.48
CA VAL A 22 16.73 0.96 12.34
C VAL A 22 15.27 1.08 12.77
N TRP A 23 14.76 0.11 13.54
CA TRP A 23 13.38 0.12 14.01
C TRP A 23 13.07 1.30 14.95
N ARG A 24 14.03 1.68 15.81
CA ARG A 24 13.94 2.84 16.71
C ARG A 24 14.16 4.18 16.01
N GLY A 25 14.56 4.19 14.74
CA GLY A 25 14.94 5.40 14.01
C GLY A 25 16.28 6.01 14.45
N ALA A 26 17.10 5.28 15.20
CA ALA A 26 18.45 5.71 15.57
C ALA A 26 19.44 5.59 14.40
N ILE A 27 19.11 4.73 13.42
CA ILE A 27 19.85 4.57 12.17
C ILE A 27 18.95 5.02 11.02
N GLU A 28 19.34 6.10 10.33
CA GLU A 28 18.62 6.58 9.15
C GLU A 28 18.91 5.69 7.94
N VAL A 29 17.88 4.98 7.48
CA VAL A 29 17.91 4.13 6.29
C VAL A 29 16.90 4.70 5.29
N PRO A 30 17.25 4.82 3.99
CA PRO A 30 16.31 5.26 2.97
C PRO A 30 14.97 4.51 3.06
N PRO A 31 13.81 5.20 3.00
CA PRO A 31 12.50 4.57 3.23
C PRO A 31 12.22 3.34 2.35
N ARG A 32 12.76 3.31 1.12
CA ARG A 32 12.67 2.16 0.21
C ARG A 32 13.18 0.86 0.85
N PHE A 33 14.25 0.91 1.63
CA PHE A 33 14.88 -0.25 2.28
C PHE A 33 14.39 -0.51 3.71
N ASN A 34 13.59 0.39 4.30
CA ASN A 34 13.05 0.22 5.64
C ASN A 34 11.68 -0.49 5.56
N PRO A 35 11.53 -1.72 6.12
CA PRO A 35 10.26 -2.45 6.05
C PRO A 35 9.15 -1.84 6.92
N TRP A 36 9.52 -1.05 7.95
CA TRP A 36 8.59 -0.37 8.85
C TRP A 36 8.23 1.05 8.39
N ALA A 37 8.91 1.60 7.38
CA ALA A 37 8.55 2.89 6.81
C ALA A 37 7.12 2.87 6.23
N PRO A 38 6.38 3.99 6.25
CA PRO A 38 5.08 4.08 5.59
C PRO A 38 5.12 3.63 4.13
N LEU A 39 3.99 3.14 3.62
CA LEU A 39 3.85 2.84 2.20
C LEU A 39 3.87 4.15 1.40
N ASP A 40 4.86 4.31 0.52
CA ASP A 40 4.85 5.35 -0.49
C ASP A 40 4.13 4.81 -1.73
N VAL A 41 2.94 5.32 -1.99
CA VAL A 41 2.08 4.91 -3.11
C VAL A 41 2.58 5.40 -4.46
N THR A 42 3.51 6.37 -4.45
CA THR A 42 4.03 7.03 -5.66
C THR A 42 5.35 6.42 -6.14
N ALA A 43 6.09 5.78 -5.23
CA ALA A 43 7.36 5.11 -5.52
C ALA A 43 7.18 3.94 -6.51
N PRO A 44 8.17 3.70 -7.39
CA PRO A 44 8.20 2.49 -8.22
C PRO A 44 8.17 1.22 -7.34
N PRO A 45 7.39 0.20 -7.71
CA PRO A 45 7.36 -1.05 -6.96
C PRO A 45 8.75 -1.71 -6.87
N ASP A 46 9.11 -2.15 -5.67
CA ASP A 46 10.31 -2.89 -5.35
C ASP A 46 9.99 -4.21 -4.61
N TRP A 47 11.02 -4.92 -4.17
CA TRP A 47 10.87 -6.21 -3.49
C TRP A 47 10.19 -6.11 -2.10
N LEU A 48 10.15 -4.91 -1.47
CA LEU A 48 9.46 -4.65 -0.21
C LEU A 48 8.04 -4.09 -0.41
N THR A 49 7.71 -3.57 -1.59
CA THR A 49 6.39 -2.96 -1.86
C THR A 49 5.25 -3.91 -1.49
N GLY A 50 5.30 -5.18 -1.90
CA GLY A 50 4.26 -6.17 -1.58
C GLY A 50 4.04 -6.33 -0.07
N PHE A 51 5.12 -6.37 0.72
CA PHE A 51 5.05 -6.45 2.18
C PHE A 51 4.43 -5.17 2.78
N LYS A 52 4.82 -3.99 2.29
CA LYS A 52 4.29 -2.70 2.76
C LYS A 52 2.80 -2.54 2.43
N VAL A 53 2.37 -2.98 1.24
CA VAL A 53 0.94 -3.02 0.84
C VAL A 53 0.16 -3.98 1.73
N MET A 54 0.65 -5.21 1.94
CA MET A 54 0.02 -6.18 2.83
C MET A 54 -0.14 -5.63 4.26
N ARG A 55 0.86 -4.93 4.78
CA ARG A 55 0.81 -4.30 6.11
C ARG A 55 -0.20 -3.13 6.14
N ALA A 56 -0.31 -2.36 5.07
CA ALA A 56 -1.33 -1.32 4.95
C ALA A 56 -2.74 -1.92 4.90
N HIS A 57 -2.95 -3.02 4.16
CA HIS A 57 -4.26 -3.68 4.05
C HIS A 57 -4.80 -4.21 5.39
N ARG A 58 -3.91 -4.66 6.29
CA ARG A 58 -4.29 -5.27 7.57
C ARG A 58 -4.52 -4.27 8.71
N ASP A 59 -4.28 -2.99 8.48
CA ASP A 59 -4.33 -1.95 9.51
C ASP A 59 -5.13 -0.75 8.96
N PRO A 60 -6.35 -0.50 9.48
CA PRO A 60 -7.21 0.56 8.96
C PRO A 60 -6.57 1.94 8.93
N ALA A 61 -5.81 2.30 9.98
CA ALA A 61 -5.16 3.60 10.08
C ALA A 61 -4.04 3.73 9.04
N ARG A 62 -3.24 2.68 8.83
CA ARG A 62 -2.20 2.66 7.80
C ARG A 62 -2.78 2.70 6.39
N CYS A 63 -3.88 1.98 6.16
CA CYS A 63 -4.56 2.02 4.88
C CYS A 63 -5.03 3.44 4.55
N MET A 64 -5.75 4.08 5.47
CA MET A 64 -6.26 5.43 5.28
C MET A 64 -5.14 6.45 5.10
N ALA A 65 -4.04 6.31 5.86
CA ALA A 65 -2.85 7.17 5.71
C ALA A 65 -2.16 7.00 4.35
N ALA A 66 -2.10 5.77 3.81
CA ALA A 66 -1.58 5.53 2.46
C ALA A 66 -2.54 6.07 1.39
N LEU A 67 -3.84 5.88 1.57
CA LEU A 67 -4.87 6.36 0.65
C LEU A 67 -4.86 7.89 0.55
N ALA A 68 -4.67 8.60 1.67
CA ALA A 68 -4.56 10.06 1.69
C ALA A 68 -3.38 10.61 0.86
N GLN A 69 -2.33 9.80 0.62
CA GLN A 69 -1.16 10.20 -0.19
C GLN A 69 -1.39 10.04 -1.70
N THR A 70 -2.50 9.44 -2.12
CA THR A 70 -2.79 9.14 -3.53
C THR A 70 -3.28 10.35 -4.32
N GLY A 71 -3.76 11.40 -3.64
CA GLY A 71 -4.46 12.53 -4.27
C GLY A 71 -5.90 12.21 -4.72
N MET A 72 -6.40 11.01 -4.41
CA MET A 72 -7.80 10.66 -4.65
C MET A 72 -8.74 11.45 -3.73
N GLN A 73 -9.93 11.78 -4.22
CA GLN A 73 -10.98 12.41 -3.42
C GLN A 73 -11.95 11.34 -2.95
N PHE A 74 -12.13 11.22 -1.63
CA PHE A 74 -13.02 10.21 -1.04
C PHE A 74 -13.65 10.70 0.26
N ASP A 75 -14.77 10.08 0.63
CA ASP A 75 -15.38 10.20 1.97
C ASP A 75 -15.28 8.87 2.71
N ALA A 76 -15.12 8.91 4.03
CA ALA A 76 -15.27 7.71 4.85
C ALA A 76 -16.73 7.23 4.81
N VAL A 77 -16.92 5.92 4.72
CA VAL A 77 -18.22 5.26 4.80
C VAL A 77 -18.31 4.53 6.13
N PRO A 78 -19.36 4.77 6.95
CA PRO A 78 -19.51 4.10 8.23
C PRO A 78 -19.58 2.59 8.08
N ASP A 79 -18.90 1.91 9.01
CA ASP A 79 -18.92 0.45 9.08
C ASP A 79 -20.33 -0.04 9.39
N ARG A 80 -20.78 -1.07 8.65
CA ARG A 80 -22.10 -1.67 8.82
C ARG A 80 -22.17 -3.04 8.18
N VAL A 81 -22.95 -3.91 8.80
CA VAL A 81 -23.31 -5.21 8.25
C VAL A 81 -24.60 -5.04 7.44
N THR A 82 -24.60 -5.48 6.18
CA THR A 82 -25.77 -5.43 5.28
C THR A 82 -26.39 -6.81 5.06
N GLY A 83 -25.71 -7.87 5.48
CA GLY A 83 -26.19 -9.26 5.46
C GLY A 83 -25.12 -10.23 5.96
N PRO A 84 -25.41 -11.54 6.03
CA PRO A 84 -24.40 -12.54 6.40
C PRO A 84 -23.19 -12.48 5.46
N GLY A 85 -22.02 -12.16 6.01
CA GLY A 85 -20.78 -11.99 5.23
C GLY A 85 -20.74 -10.76 4.31
N CYS A 86 -21.76 -9.89 4.37
CA CYS A 86 -21.88 -8.69 3.55
C CYS A 86 -21.86 -7.44 4.43
N GLY A 87 -21.10 -6.43 4.03
CA GLY A 87 -21.02 -5.18 4.76
C GLY A 87 -19.91 -4.27 4.26
N PHE A 88 -19.78 -3.15 4.95
CA PHE A 88 -18.70 -2.21 4.78
C PHE A 88 -17.87 -2.20 6.06
N GLU A 89 -16.57 -2.38 5.90
CA GLU A 89 -15.57 -2.25 6.95
C GLU A 89 -14.41 -1.43 6.38
N ASN A 90 -14.02 -0.38 7.11
CA ASN A 90 -12.97 0.54 6.71
C ASN A 90 -13.17 1.02 5.26
N ALA A 91 -14.41 1.40 4.93
CA ALA A 91 -14.81 1.70 3.57
C ALA A 91 -14.73 3.19 3.24
N VAL A 92 -14.53 3.47 1.96
CA VAL A 92 -14.48 4.81 1.40
C VAL A 92 -15.39 4.92 0.18
N ARG A 93 -16.00 6.08 0.02
CA ARG A 93 -16.71 6.47 -1.20
C ARG A 93 -15.78 7.35 -2.02
N LEU A 94 -15.17 6.76 -3.04
CA LEU A 94 -14.28 7.41 -3.98
C LEU A 94 -15.08 8.27 -4.96
N ARG A 95 -14.80 9.58 -4.99
CA ARG A 95 -15.43 10.58 -5.88
C ARG A 95 -14.56 10.92 -7.08
N ALA A 96 -13.24 10.92 -6.91
CA ALA A 96 -12.29 11.20 -7.99
C ALA A 96 -10.95 10.49 -7.77
N ALA A 97 -10.30 10.16 -8.88
CA ALA A 97 -9.01 9.50 -8.96
C ALA A 97 -8.24 10.05 -10.17
N PRO A 98 -6.94 9.74 -10.33
CA PRO A 98 -6.16 10.23 -11.46
C PRO A 98 -6.73 9.83 -12.83
N VAL A 99 -7.26 8.59 -12.94
CA VAL A 99 -8.06 8.16 -14.10
C VAL A 99 -9.54 8.52 -13.89
N ARG A 100 -10.22 8.95 -14.97
CA ARG A 100 -11.68 9.17 -14.93
C ARG A 100 -12.39 7.83 -14.69
N PHE A 101 -13.46 7.83 -13.92
CA PHE A 101 -14.36 6.69 -13.80
C PHE A 101 -15.83 7.14 -13.82
N GLY A 102 -16.74 6.23 -14.19
CA GLY A 102 -18.13 6.54 -14.55
C GLY A 102 -18.98 7.22 -13.47
N GLY A 103 -18.70 6.97 -12.18
CA GLY A 103 -19.40 7.61 -11.07
C GLY A 103 -18.84 7.17 -9.70
N PRO A 104 -19.33 7.73 -8.57
CA PRO A 104 -18.75 7.44 -7.26
C PRO A 104 -18.74 5.94 -6.91
N LEU A 105 -17.58 5.43 -6.47
CA LEU A 105 -17.35 4.02 -6.14
C LEU A 105 -17.28 3.84 -4.63
N THR A 106 -17.99 2.88 -4.05
CA THR A 106 -17.80 2.51 -2.65
C THR A 106 -16.93 1.27 -2.56
N LEU A 107 -15.74 1.41 -1.98
CA LEU A 107 -14.75 0.35 -1.88
C LEU A 107 -14.27 0.25 -0.43
N SER A 108 -13.81 -0.93 0.01
CA SER A 108 -12.98 -0.97 1.22
C SER A 108 -11.70 -0.18 0.96
N CYS A 109 -11.10 0.42 1.99
CA CYS A 109 -9.84 1.14 1.84
C CYS A 109 -8.75 0.27 1.18
N PRO A 110 -8.55 -1.01 1.55
CA PRO A 110 -7.58 -1.88 0.86
C PRO A 110 -7.86 -2.02 -0.63
N MET A 111 -9.14 -2.08 -1.02
CA MET A 111 -9.54 -2.15 -2.42
C MET A 111 -9.30 -0.83 -3.16
N ALA A 112 -9.63 0.31 -2.56
CA ALA A 112 -9.33 1.63 -3.13
C ALA A 112 -7.82 1.86 -3.28
N LEU A 113 -7.02 1.43 -2.30
CA LEU A 113 -5.56 1.51 -2.37
C LEU A 113 -5.00 0.63 -3.48
N SER A 114 -5.52 -0.60 -3.61
CA SER A 114 -5.15 -1.53 -4.69
C SER A 114 -5.52 -0.97 -6.06
N PHE A 115 -6.69 -0.34 -6.19
CA PHE A 115 -7.14 0.32 -7.42
C PHE A 115 -6.13 1.40 -7.87
N PHE A 116 -5.71 2.28 -6.96
CA PHE A 116 -4.72 3.31 -7.28
C PHE A 116 -3.36 2.71 -7.69
N LEU A 117 -2.87 1.73 -6.94
CA LEU A 117 -1.58 1.11 -7.23
C LEU A 117 -1.59 0.39 -8.59
N TRP A 118 -2.68 -0.32 -8.90
CA TRP A 118 -2.85 -0.95 -10.20
C TRP A 118 -2.96 0.08 -11.33
N GLU A 119 -3.77 1.13 -11.16
CA GLU A 119 -3.92 2.18 -12.16
C GLU A 119 -2.57 2.82 -12.51
N ARG A 120 -1.87 3.28 -11.47
CA ARG A 120 -0.60 4.01 -11.63
C ARG A 120 0.54 3.13 -12.14
N HIS A 121 0.72 1.95 -11.57
CA HIS A 121 1.94 1.15 -11.77
C HIS A 121 1.78 0.00 -12.77
N ALA A 122 0.55 -0.37 -13.15
CA ALA A 122 0.31 -1.43 -14.12
C ALA A 122 -0.48 -0.94 -15.33
N LEU A 123 -1.65 -0.31 -15.12
CA LEU A 123 -2.55 0.07 -16.21
C LEU A 123 -1.95 1.16 -17.11
N GLN A 124 -1.55 2.30 -16.52
CA GLN A 124 -1.04 3.43 -17.31
C GLN A 124 0.26 3.08 -18.06
N PRO A 125 1.25 2.40 -17.44
CA PRO A 125 2.46 1.98 -18.16
C PRO A 125 2.16 0.99 -19.28
N ALA A 126 1.28 0.01 -19.07
CA ALA A 126 0.89 -0.96 -20.10
C ALA A 126 0.17 -0.28 -21.28
N ALA A 127 -0.75 0.64 -20.99
CA ALA A 127 -1.47 1.38 -22.03
C ALA A 127 -0.51 2.22 -22.89
N GLN A 128 0.44 2.91 -22.25
CA GLN A 128 1.45 3.67 -22.96
C GLN A 128 2.36 2.78 -23.80
N ALA A 129 2.78 1.62 -23.29
CA ALA A 129 3.67 0.70 -23.99
C ALA A 129 3.03 0.03 -25.21
N HIS A 130 1.74 -0.35 -25.11
CA HIS A 130 1.05 -1.12 -26.15
C HIS A 130 0.26 -0.25 -27.14
N TYR A 131 -0.25 0.90 -26.69
CA TYR A 131 -1.13 1.76 -27.49
C TYR A 131 -0.58 3.17 -27.70
N GLY A 132 0.58 3.51 -27.12
CA GLY A 132 1.17 4.84 -27.24
C GLY A 132 0.39 5.95 -26.54
N GLN A 133 -0.60 5.60 -25.72
CA GLN A 133 -1.52 6.54 -25.09
C GLN A 133 -1.92 6.09 -23.68
N ARG A 134 -2.31 7.06 -22.85
CA ARG A 134 -2.83 6.80 -21.50
C ARG A 134 -4.30 6.37 -21.54
N VAL A 135 -4.73 5.65 -20.51
CA VAL A 135 -6.15 5.36 -20.30
C VAL A 135 -6.86 6.65 -19.86
N ALA A 136 -7.84 7.09 -20.64
CA ALA A 136 -8.62 8.28 -20.36
C ALA A 136 -9.77 8.04 -19.37
N GLY A 137 -10.27 6.81 -19.26
CA GLY A 137 -11.32 6.47 -18.32
C GLY A 137 -11.57 4.98 -18.16
N ILE A 138 -12.18 4.62 -17.03
CA ILE A 138 -12.60 3.26 -16.66
C ILE A 138 -14.09 3.30 -16.37
N GLU A 139 -14.87 2.56 -17.14
CA GLU A 139 -16.30 2.39 -16.87
C GLU A 139 -16.51 1.07 -16.11
N HIS A 140 -17.11 1.16 -14.92
CA HIS A 140 -17.54 0.00 -14.15
C HIS A 140 -19.03 -0.24 -14.40
N LEU A 141 -19.42 -1.50 -14.59
CA LEU A 141 -20.81 -1.85 -14.94
C LEU A 141 -21.64 -2.31 -13.72
N GLY A 142 -21.17 -2.05 -12.50
CA GLY A 142 -21.82 -2.48 -11.24
C GLY A 142 -21.82 -1.40 -10.15
N SER A 143 -22.65 -1.60 -9.13
CA SER A 143 -22.94 -0.67 -8.02
C SER A 143 -22.61 -1.23 -6.64
#